data_AF-A0A4Y8UXV2-F1
#
_entry.id   AF-A0A4Y8UXV2-F1
#
_cell.length_a   1.000
_cell.length_b   1.000
_cell.length_c   1.000
_cell.angle_alpha   90.00
_cell.angle_beta   90.00
_cell.angle_gamma   90.00
#
_symmetry.space_group_name_H-M   'P 1'
#
loop_
_entity.id
_entity.type
_entity.pdbx_description
1 polymer ?
#
loop_
_entity_poly.entity_id
_entity_poly.type
_entity_poly.pdbx_seq_one_letter_code
_entity_poly.pdbx_strand_id
1 'polypeptide(L)'
;MRKSVPSFNFLTWLYGFFVCFSFETHAQTQNYNIDDTSRAAVQVIVDNATGSGTLIIVDGKPTVFTNRHVVEGFDQATIAVLVDPNAPAEPMFIANLVGFSQEYDFAVYTLATDLQGNTVSAQQLRDGSFGVRFPDITVQDIDNKGSDVRRGDTVGIFGYPGIGDDELVYTTGIISSVQFGEYKGERLPMWYRTNAEMSPGNSGGMALNGRGEFIGIPTSVRTENLTGGRLGSLLAVPFVMAILEDDEGLVASWSGVDSSIAASELNILQEPGFGSVTLAPSELGEPFFAELISGGSVDVSYLGNNCVGFAASNPDYRIALTDDMTDMTILFLAEDEGADTTLIVNAPDGRWHCNDDESDDSRDPGLLFTNATSGQYDIWIGSYDQNDAVSGVLAVVDASDFDNIESSVGAQGTALDFAADPYYGSADLAAGFTPDPHVVSVSAGGAVDVSIAGYGNECRGFASSAPDYKVTLSGDSALLQLYFVASSIGDDATLIINNPEGTWLCNDDAPSSLNPGITINNPVAGRYDIWVGAYAQGEFINGELRITELSTTVP
;
A
#
# COMPACT_ATOMS: atom_id res chain seq x y z
N MET A 1 89.09 21.09 49.21
CA MET A 1 89.14 19.65 49.52
C MET A 1 87.73 19.15 49.83
N ARG A 2 87.34 17.98 49.26
CA ARG A 2 86.09 17.20 49.45
C ARG A 2 84.80 17.88 48.94
N LYS A 3 84.26 17.44 47.78
CA LYS A 3 83.38 16.28 47.52
C LYS A 3 82.05 16.31 48.31
N SER A 4 80.94 16.49 47.59
CA SER A 4 79.74 15.65 47.73
C SER A 4 78.83 15.82 46.50
N VAL A 5 78.46 14.68 45.94
CA VAL A 5 77.62 14.44 44.76
C VAL A 5 76.14 14.71 45.12
N PRO A 6 75.26 14.97 44.14
CA PRO A 6 74.25 13.95 43.88
C PRO A 6 74.16 13.56 42.40
N SER A 7 73.82 12.30 42.24
CA SER A 7 73.84 11.45 41.05
C SER A 7 72.79 11.86 40.02
N PHE A 8 73.26 12.22 38.82
CA PHE A 8 72.47 12.18 37.60
C PHE A 8 72.45 10.73 37.11
N ASN A 9 71.26 10.13 37.00
CA ASN A 9 71.09 8.88 36.27
C ASN A 9 70.22 9.07 35.04
N PHE A 10 70.67 8.36 34.02
CA PHE A 10 70.43 8.49 32.59
C PHE A 10 69.11 7.84 32.14
N LEU A 11 68.58 8.42 31.05
CA LEU A 11 68.00 7.75 29.88
C LEU A 11 66.48 7.45 29.83
N THR A 12 65.84 8.29 29.00
CA THR A 12 64.76 8.03 28.02
C THR A 12 63.41 7.50 28.50
N TRP A 13 62.33 8.12 28.04
CA TRP A 13 61.25 7.49 27.27
C TRP A 13 60.41 8.59 26.59
N LEU A 14 59.91 8.30 25.38
CA LEU A 14 59.18 9.19 24.47
C LEU A 14 58.01 9.92 25.16
N TYR A 15 57.92 11.24 24.98
CA TYR A 15 56.62 11.92 25.02
C TYR A 15 56.13 12.09 23.58
N GLY A 16 55.29 11.15 23.15
CA GLY A 16 54.46 11.33 21.97
C GLY A 16 53.48 12.48 22.21
N PHE A 17 53.43 13.40 21.25
CA PHE A 17 52.32 14.34 21.11
C PHE A 17 51.05 13.51 20.86
N PHE A 18 50.23 13.30 21.89
CA PHE A 18 48.84 12.93 21.69
C PHE A 18 48.10 14.19 21.24
N VAL A 19 48.04 14.42 19.93
CA VAL A 19 46.99 15.25 19.35
C VAL A 19 45.72 14.45 19.55
N CYS A 20 44.92 14.85 20.53
CA CYS A 20 43.57 14.35 20.70
C CYS A 20 42.76 14.89 19.52
N PHE A 21 42.72 14.14 18.41
CA PHE A 21 41.62 14.27 17.46
C PHE A 21 40.38 13.79 18.20
N SER A 22 39.63 14.74 18.78
CA SER A 22 38.23 14.49 19.08
C SER A 22 37.56 14.23 17.74
N PHE A 23 37.39 12.96 17.38
CA PHE A 23 36.37 12.58 16.43
C PHE A 23 35.05 12.83 17.14
N GLU A 24 34.47 14.01 16.92
CA GLU A 24 33.04 14.20 17.15
C GLU A 24 32.32 13.18 16.25
N THR A 25 31.86 12.09 16.86
CA THR A 25 30.82 11.25 16.27
C THR A 25 29.63 12.16 16.03
N HIS A 26 29.45 12.61 14.79
CA HIS A 26 28.29 13.36 14.35
C HIS A 26 27.09 12.40 14.37
N ALA A 27 26.44 12.26 15.52
CA ALA A 27 25.02 11.98 15.49
C ALA A 27 24.38 13.24 14.89
N GLN A 28 24.01 13.20 13.61
CA GLN A 28 23.29 14.31 13.00
C GLN A 28 21.91 14.41 13.64
N THR A 29 21.81 15.22 14.68
CA THR A 29 20.53 15.67 15.24
C THR A 29 19.79 16.46 14.17
N GLN A 30 18.48 16.22 14.04
CA GLN A 30 17.63 17.01 13.15
C GLN A 30 17.70 18.49 13.51
N ASN A 31 17.99 19.34 12.52
CA ASN A 31 18.32 20.75 12.71
C ASN A 31 17.28 21.71 12.10
N TYR A 32 16.01 21.30 12.09
CA TYR A 32 14.88 22.08 11.58
C TYR A 32 13.67 22.01 12.53
N ASN A 33 12.79 23.00 12.48
CA ASN A 33 11.59 23.04 13.31
C ASN A 33 10.49 22.18 12.66
N ILE A 34 10.16 21.06 13.29
CA ILE A 34 9.17 20.09 12.81
C ILE A 34 7.82 20.79 12.55
N ASP A 35 7.28 21.54 13.52
CA ASP A 35 5.95 22.17 13.39
C ASP A 35 5.86 23.20 12.26
N ASP A 36 6.92 23.99 12.07
CA ASP A 36 6.96 24.96 10.96
C ASP A 36 7.07 24.23 9.61
N THR A 37 7.87 23.17 9.55
CA THR A 37 8.14 22.37 8.36
C THR A 37 6.95 21.50 7.95
N SER A 38 6.19 21.00 8.93
CA SER A 38 4.96 20.22 8.77
C SER A 38 3.94 20.89 7.84
N ARG A 39 3.93 22.22 7.75
CA ARG A 39 3.03 22.98 6.89
C ARG A 39 3.31 22.83 5.39
N ALA A 40 4.50 22.36 5.03
CA ALA A 40 4.80 22.01 3.64
C ALA A 40 4.28 20.60 3.28
N ALA A 41 4.01 19.74 4.26
CA ALA A 41 3.24 18.53 4.01
C ALA A 41 1.76 18.92 3.93
N VAL A 42 1.14 18.63 2.79
CA VAL A 42 -0.26 18.98 2.50
C VAL A 42 -1.08 17.74 2.28
N GLN A 43 -2.38 17.81 2.57
CA GLN A 43 -3.31 16.76 2.18
C GLN A 43 -3.82 17.08 0.77
N VAL A 44 -3.80 16.09 -0.11
CA VAL A 44 -4.29 16.17 -1.48
C VAL A 44 -5.63 15.47 -1.52
N ILE A 45 -6.67 16.20 -1.92
CA ILE A 45 -8.05 15.73 -1.92
C ILE A 45 -8.60 15.82 -3.36
N VAL A 46 -9.06 14.68 -3.86
CA VAL A 46 -9.81 14.55 -5.12
C VAL A 46 -11.15 13.87 -4.81
N ASP A 47 -12.10 13.84 -5.76
CA ASP A 47 -13.50 13.51 -5.47
C ASP A 47 -13.70 12.18 -4.73
N ASN A 48 -12.85 11.18 -4.98
CA ASN A 48 -12.96 9.83 -4.40
C ASN A 48 -11.69 9.36 -3.66
N ALA A 49 -10.70 10.23 -3.46
CA ALA A 49 -9.44 9.83 -2.82
C ALA A 49 -8.80 10.97 -2.03
N THR A 50 -8.06 10.59 -0.99
CA THR A 50 -7.20 11.48 -0.23
C THR A 50 -5.80 10.88 -0.14
N GLY A 51 -4.79 11.74 -0.11
CA GLY A 51 -3.41 11.33 0.08
C GLY A 51 -2.53 12.48 0.53
N SER A 52 -1.23 12.24 0.58
CA SER A 52 -0.28 13.28 0.96
C SER A 52 0.33 13.97 -0.26
N GLY A 53 0.76 15.20 -0.03
CA GLY A 53 1.53 15.99 -0.99
C GLY A 53 2.62 16.77 -0.27
N THR A 54 3.56 17.29 -1.04
CA THR A 54 4.58 18.23 -0.59
C THR A 54 4.46 19.53 -1.37
N LEU A 55 4.18 20.63 -0.66
CA LEU A 55 4.16 21.98 -1.22
C LEU A 55 5.55 22.62 -1.13
N ILE A 56 6.12 22.92 -2.30
CA ILE A 56 7.41 23.61 -2.46
C ILE A 56 7.28 24.76 -3.46
N ILE A 57 8.33 25.59 -3.57
CA ILE A 57 8.41 26.63 -4.61
C ILE A 57 9.42 26.20 -5.67
N VAL A 58 8.95 25.90 -6.88
CA VAL A 58 9.80 25.58 -8.05
C VAL A 58 9.68 26.72 -9.05
N ASP A 59 10.82 27.31 -9.46
CA ASP A 59 10.88 28.45 -10.39
C ASP A 59 9.93 29.61 -10.03
N GLY A 60 9.74 29.86 -8.73
CA GLY A 60 8.87 30.92 -8.22
C GLY A 60 7.37 30.60 -8.26
N LYS A 61 6.97 29.39 -8.65
CA LYS A 61 5.60 28.90 -8.63
C LYS A 61 5.36 27.99 -7.42
N PRO A 62 4.22 28.10 -6.73
CA PRO A 62 3.83 27.12 -5.72
C PRO A 62 3.43 25.80 -6.38
N THR A 63 4.19 24.77 -6.05
CA THR A 63 4.11 23.46 -6.70
C THR A 63 3.87 22.39 -5.65
N VAL A 64 2.92 21.50 -5.91
CA VAL A 64 2.63 20.34 -5.07
C VAL A 64 3.11 19.09 -5.79
N PHE A 65 3.99 18.34 -5.12
CA PHE A 65 4.40 17.01 -5.52
C PHE A 65 3.55 15.97 -4.78
N THR A 66 3.14 14.92 -5.45
CA THR A 66 2.40 13.79 -4.86
C THR A 66 2.65 12.52 -5.70
N ASN A 67 2.07 11.40 -5.31
CA ASN A 67 2.07 10.20 -6.13
C ASN A 67 0.98 10.28 -7.22
N ARG A 68 1.20 9.59 -8.34
CA ARG A 68 0.23 9.56 -9.45
C ARG A 68 -1.05 8.85 -9.05
N HIS A 69 -0.95 7.72 -8.33
CA HIS A 69 -2.11 6.94 -7.91
C HIS A 69 -3.07 7.71 -6.98
N VAL A 70 -2.60 8.76 -6.31
CA VAL A 70 -3.44 9.61 -5.42
C VAL A 70 -4.40 10.49 -6.21
N VAL A 71 -4.02 10.87 -7.43
CA VAL A 71 -4.67 11.94 -8.21
C VAL A 71 -5.03 11.50 -9.63
N GLU A 72 -5.03 10.19 -9.86
CA GLU A 72 -5.24 9.61 -11.18
C GLU A 72 -6.62 9.99 -11.75
N GLY A 73 -6.61 10.52 -12.97
CA GLY A 73 -7.83 10.97 -13.66
C GLY A 73 -8.35 12.35 -13.26
N PHE A 74 -7.69 13.07 -12.34
CA PHE A 74 -8.15 14.38 -11.87
C PHE A 74 -7.24 15.52 -12.35
N ASP A 75 -7.76 16.44 -13.15
CA ASP A 75 -7.01 17.65 -13.57
C ASP A 75 -6.90 18.70 -12.44
N GLN A 76 -7.72 18.57 -11.41
CA GLN A 76 -7.75 19.47 -10.26
C GLN A 76 -7.75 18.69 -8.95
N ALA A 77 -7.08 19.24 -7.94
CA ALA A 77 -7.09 18.72 -6.58
C ALA A 77 -7.33 19.87 -5.60
N THR A 78 -8.07 19.58 -4.54
CA THR A 78 -8.18 20.45 -3.37
C THR A 78 -7.00 20.16 -2.45
N ILE A 79 -6.32 21.22 -2.00
CA ILE A 79 -5.17 21.12 -1.12
C ILE A 79 -5.54 21.64 0.26
N ALA A 80 -5.48 20.74 1.24
CA ALA A 80 -5.64 21.09 2.65
C ALA A 80 -4.28 21.27 3.32
N VAL A 81 -4.21 22.25 4.23
CA VAL A 81 -2.95 22.66 4.85
C VAL A 81 -3.09 22.77 6.36
N LEU A 82 -2.00 22.53 7.06
CA LEU A 82 -1.95 22.58 8.52
C LEU A 82 -1.88 24.03 9.02
N VAL A 83 -3.00 24.57 9.52
CA VAL A 83 -3.06 25.92 10.11
C VAL A 83 -2.59 25.89 11.57
N ASP A 84 -3.16 24.96 12.35
CA ASP A 84 -2.73 24.61 13.71
C ASP A 84 -2.05 23.23 13.66
N PRO A 85 -0.79 23.10 14.13
CA PRO A 85 -0.10 21.80 14.18
C PRO A 85 -0.82 20.72 14.99
N ASN A 86 -1.79 21.08 15.84
CA ASN A 86 -2.56 20.16 16.67
C ASN A 86 -4.02 19.99 16.19
N ALA A 87 -4.30 20.34 14.93
CA ALA A 87 -5.62 20.18 14.34
C ALA A 87 -5.53 19.53 12.95
N PRO A 88 -6.65 18.97 12.45
CA PRO A 88 -6.83 18.58 11.06
C PRO A 88 -6.34 19.62 10.04
N ALA A 89 -5.84 19.14 8.90
CA ALA A 89 -5.58 20.01 7.75
C ALA A 89 -6.88 20.66 7.24
N GLU A 90 -6.83 21.95 6.92
CA GLU A 90 -7.99 22.70 6.42
C GLU A 90 -7.89 22.92 4.90
N PRO A 91 -8.91 22.56 4.12
CA PRO A 91 -8.96 22.87 2.69
C PRO A 91 -8.78 24.37 2.45
N MET A 92 -7.77 24.74 1.65
CA MET A 92 -7.42 26.16 1.46
C MET A 92 -7.19 26.54 0.01
N PHE A 93 -6.73 25.61 -0.82
CA PHE A 93 -6.35 25.91 -2.20
C PHE A 93 -6.93 24.90 -3.19
N ILE A 94 -7.07 25.35 -4.44
CA ILE A 94 -7.29 24.51 -5.61
C ILE A 94 -5.98 24.49 -6.40
N ALA A 95 -5.51 23.29 -6.70
CA ALA A 95 -4.35 23.05 -7.52
C ALA A 95 -4.76 22.45 -8.87
N ASN A 96 -4.06 22.85 -9.93
CA ASN A 96 -4.24 22.32 -11.27
C ASN A 96 -3.06 21.42 -11.63
N LEU A 97 -3.34 20.33 -12.34
CA LEU A 97 -2.32 19.42 -12.87
C LEU A 97 -1.35 20.20 -13.76
N VAL A 98 -0.06 20.03 -13.50
CA VAL A 98 1.03 20.41 -14.40
C VAL A 98 1.37 19.23 -15.29
N GLY A 99 1.49 18.05 -14.68
CA GLY A 99 1.65 16.78 -15.37
C GLY A 99 2.07 15.67 -14.41
N PHE A 100 2.20 14.46 -14.94
CA PHE A 100 2.60 13.28 -14.16
C PHE A 100 3.49 12.36 -14.98
N SER A 101 4.27 11.53 -14.29
CA SER A 101 5.11 10.53 -14.96
C SER A 101 4.29 9.27 -15.22
N GLN A 102 4.35 8.72 -16.44
CA GLN A 102 3.71 7.44 -16.74
C GLN A 102 4.49 6.25 -16.17
N GLU A 103 5.82 6.34 -16.19
CA GLU A 103 6.71 5.27 -15.77
C GLU A 103 6.88 5.21 -14.24
N TYR A 104 6.84 6.36 -13.58
CA TYR A 104 7.07 6.49 -12.15
C TYR A 104 5.82 7.04 -11.48
N ASP A 105 5.48 6.52 -10.29
CA ASP A 105 4.29 6.92 -9.54
C ASP A 105 4.43 8.33 -8.93
N PHE A 106 4.39 9.35 -9.78
CA PHE A 106 4.65 10.74 -9.44
C PHE A 106 3.78 11.69 -10.25
N ALA A 107 3.20 12.69 -9.57
CA ALA A 107 2.41 13.74 -10.18
C ALA A 107 2.74 15.13 -9.61
N VAL A 108 2.55 16.15 -10.44
CA VAL A 108 2.84 17.55 -10.13
C VAL A 108 1.63 18.41 -10.41
N TYR A 109 1.29 19.22 -9.41
CA TYR A 109 0.28 20.24 -9.47
C TYR A 109 0.88 21.60 -9.19
N THR A 110 0.24 22.66 -9.68
CA THR A 110 0.53 24.03 -9.29
C THR A 110 -0.67 24.57 -8.50
N LEU A 111 -0.43 25.22 -7.36
CA LEU A 111 -1.52 25.93 -6.68
C LEU A 111 -2.01 27.06 -7.58
N ALA A 112 -3.29 27.03 -7.92
CA ALA A 112 -3.89 27.96 -8.85
C ALA A 112 -4.61 29.08 -8.10
N THR A 113 -5.57 28.70 -7.24
CA THR A 113 -6.41 29.65 -6.51
C THR A 113 -6.64 29.24 -5.06
N ASP A 114 -7.03 30.19 -4.22
CA ASP A 114 -7.74 29.86 -2.98
C ASP A 114 -9.16 29.34 -3.28
N LEU A 115 -9.87 28.91 -2.24
CA LEU A 115 -11.27 28.44 -2.36
C LEU A 115 -12.25 29.53 -2.82
N GLN A 116 -11.84 30.80 -2.83
CA GLN A 116 -12.65 31.93 -3.31
C GLN A 116 -12.30 32.32 -4.76
N GLY A 117 -11.35 31.63 -5.41
CA GLY A 117 -10.94 31.85 -6.78
C GLY A 117 -9.87 32.94 -6.96
N ASN A 118 -9.24 33.44 -5.89
CA ASN A 118 -8.13 34.39 -6.00
C ASN A 118 -6.83 33.66 -6.29
N THR A 119 -6.01 34.18 -7.21
CA THR A 119 -4.72 33.57 -7.55
C THR A 119 -3.77 33.50 -6.35
N VAL A 120 -3.07 32.38 -6.22
CA VAL A 120 -2.05 32.14 -5.20
C VAL A 120 -0.66 32.37 -5.80
N SER A 121 0.19 33.13 -5.10
CA SER A 121 1.59 33.34 -5.47
C SER A 121 2.54 32.88 -4.36
N ALA A 122 3.78 32.54 -4.74
CA ALA A 122 4.81 32.15 -3.78
C ALA A 122 5.08 33.23 -2.72
N GLN A 123 4.93 34.51 -3.07
CA GLN A 123 5.11 35.60 -2.12
C GLN A 123 4.02 35.61 -1.04
N GLN A 124 2.76 35.37 -1.41
CA GLN A 124 1.63 35.29 -0.49
C GLN A 124 1.74 34.11 0.49
N LEU A 125 2.32 32.99 0.04
CA LEU A 125 2.60 31.85 0.92
C LEU A 125 3.73 32.18 1.92
N ARG A 126 4.78 32.87 1.46
CA ARG A 126 5.95 33.25 2.28
C ARG A 126 5.65 34.33 3.31
N ASP A 127 4.74 35.26 3.02
CA ASP A 127 4.38 36.36 3.92
C ASP A 127 3.19 36.05 4.85
N GLY A 128 2.53 34.91 4.63
CA GLY A 128 1.43 34.43 5.45
C GLY A 128 0.08 35.09 5.14
N SER A 129 -0.12 35.54 3.90
CA SER A 129 -1.35 36.19 3.44
C SER A 129 -2.63 35.36 3.65
N PHE A 130 -2.52 34.05 3.81
CA PHE A 130 -3.63 33.12 4.06
C PHE A 130 -3.81 32.76 5.54
N GLY A 131 -3.21 33.53 6.46
CA GLY A 131 -3.29 33.30 7.91
C GLY A 131 -2.22 32.34 8.44
N VAL A 132 -1.51 31.65 7.56
CA VAL A 132 -0.39 30.76 7.88
C VAL A 132 0.79 31.01 6.95
N ARG A 133 2.00 30.98 7.51
CA ARG A 133 3.25 31.11 6.75
C ARG A 133 3.77 29.74 6.34
N PHE A 134 4.03 29.56 5.05
CA PHE A 134 4.61 28.32 4.51
C PHE A 134 6.13 28.39 4.53
N PRO A 135 6.82 27.33 5.01
CA PRO A 135 8.28 27.27 5.01
C PRO A 135 8.81 27.12 3.58
N ASP A 136 9.99 27.67 3.31
CA ASP A 136 10.69 27.41 2.05
C ASP A 136 11.51 26.13 2.22
N ILE A 137 10.97 25.02 1.73
CA ILE A 137 11.62 23.72 1.82
C ILE A 137 12.76 23.67 0.80
N THR A 138 13.97 23.43 1.30
CA THR A 138 15.14 23.32 0.43
C THR A 138 15.12 21.95 -0.25
N VAL A 139 15.00 21.94 -1.57
CA VAL A 139 15.17 20.74 -2.41
C VAL A 139 16.64 20.34 -2.38
N GLN A 140 16.93 19.04 -2.29
CA GLN A 140 18.32 18.57 -2.35
C GLN A 140 18.97 18.96 -3.68
N ASP A 141 20.05 19.73 -3.60
CA ASP A 141 20.85 20.15 -4.76
C ASP A 141 21.75 19.00 -5.25
N ILE A 142 21.57 18.62 -6.53
CA ILE A 142 22.29 17.55 -7.23
C ILE A 142 23.71 17.99 -7.61
N ASP A 143 23.94 19.29 -7.87
CA ASP A 143 25.24 19.81 -8.31
C ASP A 143 26.25 19.86 -7.15
N ASN A 144 25.75 19.84 -5.93
CA ASN A 144 26.55 19.96 -4.73
C ASN A 144 26.98 18.58 -4.23
N LYS A 145 28.05 18.02 -4.80
CA LYS A 145 28.65 16.69 -4.49
C LYS A 145 28.98 16.39 -3.02
N GLY A 146 28.69 17.32 -2.10
CA GLY A 146 28.76 17.16 -0.64
C GLY A 146 27.41 16.93 0.06
N SER A 147 26.29 16.99 -0.67
CA SER A 147 24.91 16.82 -0.16
C SER A 147 24.37 15.39 -0.32
N ASP A 148 25.11 14.49 -0.98
CA ASP A 148 24.68 13.12 -1.29
C ASP A 148 24.07 12.42 -0.06
N VAL A 149 22.82 11.97 -0.21
CA VAL A 149 22.16 11.11 0.77
C VAL A 149 22.91 9.79 0.86
N ARG A 150 23.23 9.38 2.08
CA ARG A 150 24.02 8.18 2.38
C ARG A 150 23.28 7.29 3.36
N ARG A 151 23.67 6.01 3.34
CA ARG A 151 23.24 5.06 4.36
C ARG A 151 23.61 5.56 5.76
N GLY A 152 22.65 5.51 6.67
CA GLY A 152 22.78 6.01 8.04
C GLY A 152 22.43 7.49 8.22
N ASP A 153 22.15 8.23 7.14
CA ASP A 153 21.59 9.58 7.27
C ASP A 153 20.20 9.50 7.89
N THR A 154 19.90 10.42 8.81
CA THR A 154 18.59 10.50 9.44
C THR A 154 17.55 10.98 8.44
N VAL A 155 16.36 10.40 8.51
CA VAL A 155 15.20 10.81 7.71
C VAL A 155 13.97 11.00 8.60
N GLY A 156 13.23 12.08 8.36
CA GLY A 156 11.91 12.32 8.92
C GLY A 156 10.87 12.33 7.80
N ILE A 157 9.80 11.58 7.96
CA ILE A 157 8.71 11.46 6.99
C ILE A 157 7.48 12.17 7.55
N PHE A 158 6.86 13.00 6.71
CA PHE A 158 5.64 13.73 6.99
C PHE A 158 4.57 13.29 5.99
N GLY A 159 3.38 13.03 6.49
CA GLY A 159 2.22 12.72 5.65
C GLY A 159 0.95 12.63 6.47
N TYR A 160 -0.17 12.54 5.76
CA TYR A 160 -1.50 12.34 6.31
C TYR A 160 -1.88 10.88 6.06
N PRO A 161 -1.95 10.02 7.09
CA PRO A 161 -2.46 8.66 6.92
C PRO A 161 -3.89 8.70 6.36
N GLY A 162 -4.25 7.75 5.50
CA GLY A 162 -5.51 7.78 4.76
C GLY A 162 -6.75 7.64 5.67
N ILE A 163 -7.89 8.14 5.15
CA ILE A 163 -9.28 8.13 5.66
C ILE A 163 -9.45 7.84 7.16
N GLY A 164 -9.65 8.90 7.95
CA GLY A 164 -10.12 8.81 9.35
C GLY A 164 -9.45 9.81 10.29
N ASP A 165 -8.16 10.09 10.05
CA ASP A 165 -7.37 11.04 10.81
C ASP A 165 -6.77 12.10 9.87
N ASP A 166 -7.33 13.31 9.86
CA ASP A 166 -6.78 14.48 9.16
C ASP A 166 -5.49 15.03 9.83
N GLU A 167 -4.95 14.28 10.80
CA GLU A 167 -3.77 14.65 11.56
C GLU A 167 -2.51 14.30 10.79
N LEU A 168 -1.55 15.23 10.79
CA LEU A 168 -0.26 14.99 10.20
C LEU A 168 0.54 13.98 11.04
N VAL A 169 0.93 12.87 10.43
CA VAL A 169 1.85 11.90 11.02
C VAL A 169 3.28 12.26 10.67
N TYR A 170 4.11 12.19 11.71
CA TYR A 170 5.56 12.36 11.61
C TYR A 170 6.29 11.11 12.11
N THR A 171 7.01 10.43 11.22
CA THR A 171 7.84 9.26 11.56
C THR A 171 9.32 9.54 11.30
N THR A 172 10.21 8.82 11.98
CA THR A 172 11.65 9.00 11.83
C THR A 172 12.37 7.67 11.67
N GLY A 173 13.50 7.70 10.98
CA GLY A 173 14.37 6.55 10.78
C GLY A 173 15.70 6.97 10.17
N ILE A 174 16.31 6.04 9.47
CA ILE A 174 17.54 6.26 8.71
C ILE A 174 17.37 5.77 7.28
N ILE A 175 18.20 6.30 6.38
CA ILE A 175 18.37 5.71 5.06
C ILE A 175 19.12 4.38 5.20
N SER A 176 18.44 3.28 4.90
CA SER A 176 18.96 1.91 4.94
C SER A 176 19.76 1.57 3.69
N SER A 177 19.28 1.99 2.52
CA SER A 177 19.99 1.80 1.24
C SER A 177 19.68 2.90 0.23
N VAL A 178 20.58 3.06 -0.73
CA VAL A 178 20.45 4.01 -1.84
C VAL A 178 20.58 3.23 -3.14
N GLN A 179 19.57 3.31 -4.00
CA GLN A 179 19.55 2.69 -5.31
C GLN A 179 19.81 3.74 -6.37
N PHE A 180 20.90 3.56 -7.10
CA PHE A 180 21.22 4.39 -8.27
C PHE A 180 20.64 3.75 -9.53
N GLY A 181 20.19 4.60 -10.44
CA GLY A 181 19.85 4.23 -11.81
C GLY A 181 20.60 5.12 -12.80
N GLU A 182 20.34 4.88 -14.07
CA GLU A 182 20.78 5.73 -15.16
C GLU A 182 19.53 6.34 -15.81
N TYR A 183 19.50 7.67 -15.90
CA TYR A 183 18.44 8.40 -16.58
C TYR A 183 19.09 9.38 -17.56
N LYS A 184 18.74 9.26 -18.85
CA LYS A 184 19.34 10.04 -19.95
C LYS A 184 20.88 10.07 -19.98
N GLY A 185 21.52 8.97 -19.60
CA GLY A 185 22.99 8.86 -19.58
C GLY A 185 23.65 9.44 -18.34
N GLU A 186 22.87 9.94 -17.38
CA GLU A 186 23.35 10.41 -16.08
C GLU A 186 23.03 9.41 -14.98
N ARG A 187 24.02 9.15 -14.11
CA ARG A 187 23.85 8.28 -12.96
C ARG A 187 23.33 9.08 -11.78
N LEU A 188 22.10 8.81 -11.36
CA LEU A 188 21.41 9.53 -10.28
C LEU A 188 20.82 8.54 -9.26
N PRO A 189 20.63 8.96 -7.99
CA PRO A 189 19.85 8.18 -7.05
C PRO A 189 18.38 8.18 -7.48
N MET A 190 17.78 7.01 -7.64
CA MET A 190 16.38 6.83 -8.04
C MET A 190 15.50 6.56 -6.81
N TRP A 191 15.99 5.71 -5.90
CA TRP A 191 15.24 5.28 -4.73
C TRP A 191 16.11 5.31 -3.47
N TYR A 192 15.49 5.70 -2.36
CA TYR A 192 16.05 5.50 -1.02
C TYR A 192 15.18 4.51 -0.26
N ARG A 193 15.80 3.52 0.40
CA ARG A 193 15.12 2.64 1.35
C ARG A 193 15.35 3.15 2.75
N THR A 194 14.35 3.08 3.60
CA THR A 194 14.37 3.56 4.98
C THR A 194 13.72 2.57 5.91
N ASN A 195 14.16 2.54 7.17
CA ASN A 195 13.47 1.82 8.24
C ASN A 195 12.45 2.69 9.00
N ALA A 196 12.26 3.94 8.57
CA ALA A 196 11.21 4.79 9.10
C ALA A 196 9.85 4.15 8.80
N GLU A 197 8.98 4.17 9.81
CA GLU A 197 7.64 3.63 9.70
C GLU A 197 6.83 4.38 8.61
N MET A 198 6.17 3.61 7.76
CA MET A 198 5.29 4.11 6.70
C MET A 198 3.94 3.41 6.80
N SER A 199 2.88 4.20 6.70
CA SER A 199 1.49 3.74 6.68
C SER A 199 0.82 4.21 5.39
N PRO A 200 -0.24 3.52 4.93
CA PRO A 200 -1.10 4.02 3.87
C PRO A 200 -1.52 5.47 4.15
N GLY A 201 -1.35 6.35 3.16
CA GLY A 201 -1.63 7.79 3.25
C GLY A 201 -0.39 8.69 3.34
N ASN A 202 0.72 8.24 3.95
CA ASN A 202 1.97 9.02 3.91
C ASN A 202 2.59 9.08 2.49
N SER A 203 2.10 8.24 1.58
CA SER A 203 2.41 8.25 0.14
C SER A 203 2.13 9.63 -0.46
N GLY A 204 3.15 10.19 -1.11
CA GLY A 204 3.11 11.51 -1.75
C GLY A 204 3.55 12.64 -0.83
N GLY A 205 3.74 12.36 0.47
CA GLY A 205 4.21 13.30 1.48
C GLY A 205 5.68 13.67 1.33
N MET A 206 6.29 14.09 2.43
CA MET A 206 7.62 14.72 2.42
C MET A 206 8.62 13.90 3.25
N ALA A 207 9.76 13.52 2.67
CA ALA A 207 10.88 12.96 3.42
C ALA A 207 12.06 13.95 3.47
N LEU A 208 12.46 14.31 4.68
CA LEU A 208 13.53 15.26 4.95
C LEU A 208 14.73 14.59 5.61
N ASN A 209 15.94 15.00 5.22
CA ASN A 209 17.13 14.58 5.96
C ASN A 209 17.33 15.41 7.24
N GLY A 210 18.33 15.06 8.06
CA GLY A 210 18.67 15.80 9.28
C GLY A 210 18.95 17.30 9.13
N ARG A 211 19.20 17.80 7.91
CA ARG A 211 19.40 19.22 7.59
C ARG A 211 18.10 19.94 7.20
N GLY A 212 16.98 19.22 7.09
CA GLY A 212 15.71 19.76 6.61
C GLY A 212 15.64 19.87 5.08
N GLU A 213 16.55 19.21 4.36
CA GLU A 213 16.50 19.16 2.89
C GLU A 213 15.51 18.07 2.46
N PHE A 214 14.67 18.39 1.48
CA PHE A 214 13.72 17.46 0.87
C PHE A 214 14.45 16.51 -0.06
N ILE A 215 14.52 15.25 0.37
CA ILE A 215 15.31 14.22 -0.28
C ILE A 215 14.44 13.20 -1.01
N GLY A 216 13.20 12.96 -0.58
CA GLY A 216 12.39 11.92 -1.22
C GLY A 216 10.90 12.06 -0.99
N ILE A 217 10.13 11.49 -1.91
CA ILE A 217 8.67 11.35 -1.82
C ILE A 217 8.38 9.94 -1.33
N PRO A 218 7.77 9.74 -0.16
CA PRO A 218 7.35 8.42 0.30
C PRO A 218 6.41 7.77 -0.69
N THR A 219 6.62 6.48 -0.94
CA THR A 219 5.73 5.62 -1.72
C THR A 219 5.63 4.28 -0.99
N SER A 220 4.44 3.71 -0.92
CA SER A 220 4.24 2.39 -0.34
C SER A 220 4.96 1.34 -1.18
N VAL A 221 5.96 0.65 -0.62
CA VAL A 221 6.67 -0.43 -1.31
C VAL A 221 7.08 -1.52 -0.33
N ARG A 222 6.84 -2.76 -0.76
CA ARG A 222 7.46 -4.05 -0.36
C ARG A 222 7.56 -4.38 1.14
N THR A 223 6.75 -5.36 1.55
CA THR A 223 7.01 -6.19 2.72
C THR A 223 8.16 -7.16 2.41
N GLU A 224 9.40 -6.85 2.82
CA GLU A 224 10.53 -7.80 2.72
C GLU A 224 10.46 -8.82 3.88
N ASN A 225 9.84 -9.97 3.63
CA ASN A 225 9.59 -11.02 4.64
C ASN A 225 10.82 -11.86 5.06
N LEU A 226 12.04 -11.41 4.78
CA LEU A 226 13.27 -12.11 5.22
C LEU A 226 13.81 -11.64 6.57
N THR A 227 13.34 -10.52 7.14
CA THR A 227 13.86 -10.02 8.43
C THR A 227 12.82 -9.42 9.38
N GLY A 228 11.53 -9.44 9.04
CA GLY A 228 10.49 -8.77 9.84
C GLY A 228 10.65 -7.24 9.91
N GLY A 229 11.47 -6.66 9.01
CA GLY A 229 11.65 -5.21 8.87
C GLY A 229 10.87 -4.69 7.69
N ARG A 230 9.87 -3.84 7.92
CA ARG A 230 9.21 -3.04 6.87
C ARG A 230 10.21 -1.97 6.40
N LEU A 231 10.85 -2.16 5.26
CA LEU A 231 11.69 -1.14 4.65
C LEU A 231 10.85 -0.26 3.71
N GLY A 232 10.52 0.93 4.18
CA GLY A 232 9.84 1.94 3.39
C GLY A 232 10.69 2.43 2.21
N SER A 233 10.04 2.92 1.15
CA SER A 233 10.72 3.44 -0.04
C SER A 233 10.38 4.88 -0.33
N LEU A 234 11.38 5.63 -0.77
CA LEU A 234 11.28 7.03 -1.11
C LEU A 234 11.75 7.20 -2.56
N LEU A 235 10.91 7.78 -3.41
CA LEU A 235 11.31 8.24 -4.73
C LEU A 235 12.26 9.44 -4.55
N ALA A 236 13.47 9.34 -5.07
CA ALA A 236 14.50 10.34 -4.83
C ALA A 236 14.17 11.66 -5.53
N VAL A 237 14.16 12.76 -4.78
CA VAL A 237 13.91 14.10 -5.30
C VAL A 237 14.90 14.51 -6.40
N PRO A 238 16.20 14.19 -6.34
CA PRO A 238 17.11 14.39 -7.47
C PRO A 238 16.61 13.80 -8.80
N PHE A 239 16.03 12.61 -8.74
CA PHE A 239 15.49 11.95 -9.93
C PHE A 239 14.18 12.61 -10.40
N VAL A 240 13.31 12.98 -9.46
CA VAL A 240 12.10 13.75 -9.75
C VAL A 240 12.42 15.07 -10.46
N MET A 241 13.43 15.81 -9.98
CA MET A 241 13.85 17.06 -10.62
C MET A 241 14.40 16.82 -12.04
N ALA A 242 15.15 15.73 -12.25
CA ALA A 242 15.61 15.35 -13.59
C ALA A 242 14.44 15.04 -14.56
N ILE A 243 13.36 14.43 -14.06
CA ILE A 243 12.12 14.22 -14.84
C ILE A 243 11.43 15.55 -15.15
N LEU A 244 11.42 16.50 -14.21
CA LEU A 244 10.78 17.81 -14.40
C LEU A 244 11.50 18.70 -15.43
N GLU A 245 12.81 18.56 -15.54
CA GLU A 245 13.61 19.24 -16.56
C GLU A 245 13.51 18.58 -17.94
N ASP A 246 12.91 17.39 -18.02
CA ASP A 246 12.67 16.68 -19.27
C ASP A 246 11.33 17.08 -19.90
N ASP A 247 11.39 17.68 -21.10
CA ASP A 247 10.22 18.03 -21.91
C ASP A 247 9.28 16.84 -22.22
N GLU A 248 9.79 15.59 -22.19
CA GLU A 248 9.00 14.35 -22.37
C GLU A 248 8.76 13.59 -21.05
N GLY A 249 9.29 14.09 -19.92
CA GLY A 249 9.26 13.38 -18.64
C GLY A 249 7.89 13.40 -17.95
N LEU A 250 7.03 14.37 -18.31
CA LEU A 250 5.69 14.52 -17.76
C LEU A 250 4.61 14.61 -18.85
N VAL A 251 3.49 13.97 -18.57
CA VAL A 251 2.27 14.06 -19.38
C VAL A 251 1.32 15.07 -18.75
N ALA A 252 0.99 16.12 -19.50
CA ALA A 252 0.26 17.29 -19.00
C ALA A 252 -1.27 17.18 -19.02
N SER A 253 -1.82 16.02 -19.40
CA SER A 253 -3.27 15.85 -19.56
C SER A 253 -3.65 14.37 -19.52
N TRP A 254 -4.70 14.05 -18.77
CA TRP A 254 -5.32 12.73 -18.77
C TRP A 254 -6.00 12.41 -20.11
N SER A 255 -6.42 13.42 -20.88
CA SER A 255 -7.13 13.23 -22.15
C SER A 255 -6.22 12.93 -23.36
N GLY A 256 -4.90 13.12 -23.19
CA GLY A 256 -3.86 12.70 -24.15
C GLY A 256 -3.09 11.47 -23.67
N VAL A 257 -3.41 10.96 -22.48
CA VAL A 257 -3.09 9.60 -22.09
C VAL A 257 -4.08 8.78 -22.87
N ASP A 258 -3.64 8.40 -24.05
CA ASP A 258 -4.33 7.36 -24.76
C ASP A 258 -4.52 6.22 -23.76
N SER A 259 -5.76 5.84 -23.48
CA SER A 259 -6.02 4.55 -22.83
C SER A 259 -5.44 3.39 -23.65
N SER A 260 -4.94 3.68 -24.86
CA SER A 260 -4.10 2.86 -25.72
C SER A 260 -2.58 2.99 -25.52
N ILE A 261 -2.06 3.84 -24.64
CA ILE A 261 -0.77 3.52 -23.99
C ILE A 261 -1.11 2.63 -22.80
N ALA A 262 -1.65 1.45 -23.12
CA ALA A 262 -1.29 0.27 -22.37
C ALA A 262 0.22 0.36 -22.10
N ALA A 263 0.68 0.08 -20.88
CA ALA A 263 2.09 -0.18 -20.72
C ALA A 263 2.48 -1.14 -21.84
N SER A 264 3.48 -0.82 -22.66
CA SER A 264 3.83 -1.70 -23.78
C SER A 264 4.35 -3.05 -23.29
N GLU A 265 4.68 -3.12 -21.99
CA GLU A 265 5.25 -4.26 -21.29
C GLU A 265 4.73 -4.32 -19.85
N LEU A 266 4.68 -5.53 -19.29
CA LEU A 266 4.45 -5.80 -17.87
C LEU A 266 5.55 -5.22 -17.00
N ASN A 267 5.19 -4.69 -15.84
CA ASN A 267 6.10 -3.99 -14.94
C ASN A 267 6.19 -4.69 -13.57
N ILE A 268 7.20 -5.56 -13.42
CA ILE A 268 7.53 -6.29 -12.18
C ILE A 268 7.85 -5.37 -10.97
N LEU A 269 8.06 -4.07 -11.20
CA LEU A 269 8.39 -3.12 -10.14
C LEU A 269 7.16 -2.49 -9.51
N GLN A 270 6.00 -2.54 -10.18
CA GLN A 270 4.75 -2.03 -9.63
C GLN A 270 4.22 -2.94 -8.51
N GLU A 271 3.38 -2.36 -7.65
CA GLU A 271 2.71 -3.09 -6.58
C GLU A 271 1.59 -3.97 -7.15
N PRO A 272 1.39 -5.17 -6.60
CA PRO A 272 0.38 -6.07 -7.10
C PRO A 272 -1.04 -5.52 -6.84
N GLY A 273 -1.95 -5.70 -7.79
CA GLY A 273 -3.32 -5.17 -7.72
C GLY A 273 -4.17 -5.82 -6.63
N PHE A 274 -3.98 -7.12 -6.38
CA PHE A 274 -4.81 -7.94 -5.48
C PHE A 274 -4.06 -8.42 -4.24
N GLY A 275 -2.74 -8.19 -4.16
CA GLY A 275 -1.97 -8.34 -2.93
C GLY A 275 -0.73 -9.21 -3.06
N SER A 276 -0.18 -9.58 -1.90
CA SER A 276 1.05 -10.37 -1.83
C SER A 276 1.08 -11.27 -0.60
N VAL A 277 1.71 -12.42 -0.74
CA VAL A 277 1.85 -13.44 0.32
C VAL A 277 3.28 -13.95 0.41
N THR A 278 3.65 -14.50 1.56
CA THR A 278 4.88 -15.28 1.73
C THR A 278 4.49 -16.69 2.11
N LEU A 279 5.00 -17.65 1.35
CA LEU A 279 4.66 -19.06 1.49
C LEU A 279 5.91 -19.85 1.82
N ALA A 280 5.83 -20.67 2.86
CA ALA A 280 6.79 -21.75 3.09
C ALA A 280 6.30 -23.04 2.44
N PRO A 281 7.19 -23.87 1.88
CA PRO A 281 6.80 -25.18 1.36
C PRO A 281 6.04 -26.03 2.39
N SER A 282 6.32 -25.86 3.69
CA SER A 282 5.58 -26.53 4.77
C SER A 282 4.14 -26.05 4.95
N GLU A 283 3.80 -24.85 4.48
CA GLU A 283 2.46 -24.26 4.55
C GLU A 283 1.59 -24.68 3.36
N LEU A 284 2.22 -25.00 2.22
CA LEU A 284 1.57 -25.52 1.00
C LEU A 284 1.11 -26.99 1.10
N GLY A 285 1.16 -27.57 2.30
CA GLY A 285 0.48 -28.84 2.58
C GLY A 285 -1.04 -28.72 2.41
N GLU A 286 -1.58 -27.50 2.46
CA GLU A 286 -2.92 -27.13 1.99
C GLU A 286 -2.78 -26.10 0.85
N PRO A 287 -3.67 -26.11 -0.15
CA PRO A 287 -3.70 -25.10 -1.19
C PRO A 287 -3.82 -23.67 -0.64
N PHE A 288 -3.01 -22.75 -1.16
CA PHE A 288 -3.22 -21.32 -1.00
C PHE A 288 -4.20 -20.83 -2.07
N PHE A 289 -5.10 -19.92 -1.71
CA PHE A 289 -6.09 -19.32 -2.61
C PHE A 289 -6.10 -17.79 -2.50
N ALA A 290 -6.33 -17.11 -3.62
CA ALA A 290 -6.63 -15.69 -3.67
C ALA A 290 -7.66 -15.42 -4.79
N GLU A 291 -8.73 -14.69 -4.48
CA GLU A 291 -9.69 -14.23 -5.48
C GLU A 291 -9.14 -13.00 -6.21
N LEU A 292 -9.31 -12.95 -7.54
CA LEU A 292 -8.86 -11.83 -8.36
C LEU A 292 -9.69 -11.72 -9.65
N ILE A 293 -9.46 -10.64 -10.40
CA ILE A 293 -10.06 -10.41 -11.71
C ILE A 293 -8.96 -10.38 -12.77
N SER A 294 -9.15 -11.15 -13.84
CA SER A 294 -8.23 -11.21 -14.97
C SER A 294 -8.35 -10.01 -15.90
N GLY A 295 -7.35 -9.86 -16.77
CA GLY A 295 -7.40 -9.00 -17.94
C GLY A 295 -6.57 -7.73 -17.79
N GLY A 296 -6.73 -6.82 -18.76
CA GLY A 296 -6.01 -5.57 -18.82
C GLY A 296 -5.69 -5.16 -20.24
N SER A 297 -4.88 -4.12 -20.39
CA SER A 297 -4.67 -3.48 -21.69
C SER A 297 -3.37 -3.89 -22.39
N VAL A 298 -2.44 -4.56 -21.69
CA VAL A 298 -1.10 -4.91 -22.19
C VAL A 298 -1.14 -6.21 -22.98
N ASP A 299 -0.86 -6.16 -24.28
CA ASP A 299 -0.65 -7.36 -25.11
C ASP A 299 0.64 -8.06 -24.65
N VAL A 300 0.54 -9.31 -24.19
CA VAL A 300 1.68 -10.06 -23.63
C VAL A 300 2.43 -10.92 -24.64
N SER A 301 2.04 -10.88 -25.93
CA SER A 301 2.66 -11.70 -26.98
C SER A 301 4.15 -11.42 -27.22
N TYR A 302 4.64 -10.25 -26.80
CA TYR A 302 6.04 -9.87 -26.89
C TYR A 302 6.96 -10.71 -25.97
N LEU A 303 6.42 -11.35 -24.93
CA LEU A 303 7.17 -12.21 -24.00
C LEU A 303 7.62 -13.54 -24.65
N GLY A 304 6.97 -13.96 -25.74
CA GLY A 304 7.23 -15.25 -26.40
C GLY A 304 6.67 -16.44 -25.60
N ASN A 305 7.19 -17.65 -25.82
CA ASN A 305 6.81 -18.87 -25.07
C ASN A 305 5.29 -19.13 -24.94
N ASN A 306 4.51 -18.81 -25.98
CA ASN A 306 3.04 -18.93 -26.02
C ASN A 306 2.27 -18.03 -25.04
N CYS A 307 2.87 -16.96 -24.51
CA CYS A 307 2.09 -15.91 -23.84
C CYS A 307 1.15 -15.28 -24.89
N VAL A 308 -0.16 -15.38 -24.67
CA VAL A 308 -1.19 -14.79 -25.54
C VAL A 308 -2.23 -14.08 -24.68
N GLY A 309 -2.92 -13.11 -25.26
CA GLY A 309 -3.94 -12.33 -24.56
C GLY A 309 -3.41 -11.02 -23.97
N PHE A 310 -4.16 -10.49 -23.01
CA PHE A 310 -3.96 -9.16 -22.46
C PHE A 310 -4.01 -9.19 -20.93
N ALA A 311 -3.09 -8.48 -20.29
CA ALA A 311 -2.99 -8.39 -18.84
C ALA A 311 -2.83 -6.95 -18.34
N ALA A 312 -2.97 -6.74 -17.04
CA ALA A 312 -2.68 -5.47 -16.39
C ALA A 312 -1.18 -5.14 -16.47
N SER A 313 -0.82 -3.86 -16.39
CA SER A 313 0.59 -3.46 -16.43
C SER A 313 1.35 -3.84 -15.17
N ASN A 314 0.71 -3.74 -14.00
CA ASN A 314 1.23 -4.20 -12.71
C ASN A 314 0.88 -5.68 -12.49
N PRO A 315 1.63 -6.44 -11.65
CA PRO A 315 1.24 -7.79 -11.26
C PRO A 315 -0.15 -7.78 -10.63
N ASP A 316 -0.89 -8.89 -10.73
CA ASP A 316 -2.14 -9.08 -10.01
C ASP A 316 -1.84 -9.59 -8.60
N TYR A 317 -0.89 -10.51 -8.47
CA TYR A 317 -0.48 -11.07 -7.19
C TYR A 317 1.04 -11.26 -7.10
N ARG A 318 1.58 -11.23 -5.88
CA ARG A 318 3.01 -11.50 -5.64
C ARG A 318 3.22 -12.54 -4.55
N ILE A 319 4.00 -13.57 -4.87
CA ILE A 319 4.35 -14.64 -3.93
C ILE A 319 5.84 -14.56 -3.62
N ALA A 320 6.20 -14.54 -2.34
CA ALA A 320 7.57 -14.78 -1.89
C ALA A 320 7.69 -16.19 -1.32
N LEU A 321 8.27 -17.10 -2.09
CA LEU A 321 8.54 -18.47 -1.66
C LEU A 321 9.80 -18.48 -0.78
N THR A 322 9.70 -18.96 0.45
CA THR A 322 10.78 -18.85 1.45
C THR A 322 11.91 -19.86 1.25
N ASP A 323 11.60 -21.06 0.76
CA ASP A 323 12.55 -22.16 0.53
C ASP A 323 12.25 -22.86 -0.81
N ASP A 324 13.26 -23.48 -1.41
CA ASP A 324 13.08 -24.26 -2.64
C ASP A 324 12.13 -25.45 -2.39
N MET A 325 11.25 -25.75 -3.35
CA MET A 325 10.34 -26.90 -3.27
C MET A 325 10.37 -27.75 -4.55
N THR A 326 9.95 -29.01 -4.41
CA THR A 326 10.10 -30.00 -5.49
C THR A 326 9.14 -29.73 -6.63
N ASP A 327 7.87 -29.49 -6.34
CA ASP A 327 6.85 -29.18 -7.34
C ASP A 327 5.98 -28.06 -6.78
N MET A 328 5.85 -26.96 -7.52
CA MET A 328 4.91 -25.89 -7.19
C MET A 328 4.00 -25.67 -8.38
N THR A 329 2.70 -25.78 -8.17
CA THR A 329 1.71 -25.49 -9.21
C THR A 329 0.99 -24.19 -8.88
N ILE A 330 0.94 -23.29 -9.87
CA ILE A 330 0.15 -22.06 -9.82
C ILE A 330 -0.92 -22.20 -10.90
N LEU A 331 -2.17 -21.97 -10.55
CA LEU A 331 -3.29 -22.05 -11.50
C LEU A 331 -4.30 -20.95 -11.22
N PHE A 332 -5.07 -20.59 -12.24
CA PHE A 332 -6.21 -19.72 -12.10
C PHE A 332 -7.46 -20.45 -12.59
N LEU A 333 -8.52 -20.41 -11.80
CA LEU A 333 -9.78 -21.06 -12.11
C LEU A 333 -10.84 -19.98 -12.32
N ALA A 334 -11.30 -19.84 -13.56
CA ALA A 334 -12.35 -18.90 -13.89
C ALA A 334 -13.70 -19.36 -13.32
N GLU A 335 -14.52 -18.41 -12.85
CA GLU A 335 -15.87 -18.69 -12.36
C GLU A 335 -16.85 -18.98 -13.50
N ASP A 336 -16.64 -18.38 -14.66
CA ASP A 336 -17.50 -18.51 -15.83
C ASP A 336 -17.10 -19.71 -16.68
N GLU A 337 -17.99 -20.72 -16.78
CA GLU A 337 -17.82 -21.87 -17.67
C GLU A 337 -17.65 -21.40 -19.13
N GLY A 338 -16.40 -21.40 -19.60
CA GLY A 338 -16.03 -21.00 -20.96
C GLY A 338 -15.25 -19.69 -21.08
N ALA A 339 -14.91 -19.03 -19.97
CA ALA A 339 -13.93 -17.95 -19.99
C ALA A 339 -12.57 -18.43 -20.53
N ASP A 340 -11.81 -17.50 -21.11
CA ASP A 340 -10.53 -17.78 -21.77
C ASP A 340 -9.47 -16.87 -21.15
N THR A 341 -8.75 -17.41 -20.16
CA THR A 341 -7.82 -16.65 -19.33
C THR A 341 -6.39 -17.14 -19.53
N THR A 342 -5.41 -16.29 -19.26
CA THR A 342 -4.00 -16.64 -19.35
C THR A 342 -3.30 -16.40 -18.02
N LEU A 343 -2.43 -17.31 -17.61
CA LEU A 343 -1.57 -17.17 -16.46
C LEU A 343 -0.17 -16.79 -16.93
N ILE A 344 0.35 -15.66 -16.44
CA ILE A 344 1.70 -15.19 -16.72
C ILE A 344 2.45 -15.06 -15.40
N VAL A 345 3.65 -15.64 -15.31
CA VAL A 345 4.47 -15.62 -14.11
C VAL A 345 5.90 -15.23 -14.44
N ASN A 346 6.43 -14.20 -13.74
CA ASN A 346 7.86 -13.93 -13.68
C ASN A 346 8.46 -14.67 -12.47
N ALA A 347 9.31 -15.65 -12.73
CA ALA A 347 9.95 -16.45 -11.69
C ALA A 347 11.16 -15.73 -11.06
N PRO A 348 11.68 -16.17 -9.89
CA PRO A 348 12.79 -15.51 -9.19
C PRO A 348 14.09 -15.39 -10.00
N ASP A 349 14.28 -16.26 -10.99
CA ASP A 349 15.43 -16.23 -11.89
C ASP A 349 15.26 -15.26 -13.07
N GLY A 350 14.15 -14.52 -13.11
CA GLY A 350 13.78 -13.55 -14.13
C GLY A 350 13.19 -14.15 -15.41
N ARG A 351 12.94 -15.47 -15.45
CA ARG A 351 12.29 -16.11 -16.61
C ARG A 351 10.78 -15.93 -16.55
N TRP A 352 10.20 -15.71 -17.73
CA TRP A 352 8.76 -15.63 -17.95
C TRP A 352 8.19 -16.99 -18.31
N HIS A 353 7.08 -17.32 -17.67
CA HIS A 353 6.31 -18.54 -17.87
C HIS A 353 4.87 -18.15 -18.17
N CYS A 354 4.28 -18.74 -19.19
CA CYS A 354 2.90 -18.48 -19.55
C CYS A 354 2.18 -19.78 -19.86
N ASN A 355 0.90 -19.83 -19.51
CA ASN A 355 -0.02 -20.84 -19.99
C ASN A 355 -1.40 -20.22 -20.19
N ASP A 356 -2.09 -20.55 -21.28
CA ASP A 356 -3.47 -20.17 -21.58
C ASP A 356 -4.42 -21.38 -21.51
N ASP A 357 -3.94 -22.59 -21.81
CA ASP A 357 -4.71 -23.82 -21.69
C ASP A 357 -3.94 -24.94 -20.96
N GLU A 358 -4.49 -25.47 -19.87
CA GLU A 358 -3.85 -26.59 -19.16
C GLU A 358 -3.97 -27.92 -19.94
N SER A 359 -5.05 -28.10 -20.70
CA SER A 359 -5.27 -29.26 -21.58
C SER A 359 -6.28 -28.96 -22.71
N ASP A 360 -6.27 -29.76 -23.78
CA ASP A 360 -7.14 -29.58 -24.99
C ASP A 360 -8.66 -29.46 -24.71
N ASP A 361 -9.12 -29.73 -23.47
CA ASP A 361 -10.53 -29.70 -23.03
C ASP A 361 -10.81 -28.70 -21.87
N SER A 362 -9.80 -28.02 -21.30
CA SER A 362 -9.95 -26.97 -20.26
C SER A 362 -9.44 -25.61 -20.75
N ARG A 363 -10.11 -24.52 -20.35
CA ARG A 363 -9.73 -23.13 -20.67
C ARG A 363 -9.10 -22.39 -19.48
N ASP A 364 -8.87 -23.12 -18.39
CA ASP A 364 -8.23 -22.59 -17.19
C ASP A 364 -6.72 -22.77 -17.29
N PRO A 365 -5.91 -21.72 -17.04
CA PRO A 365 -4.47 -21.78 -17.19
C PRO A 365 -3.76 -22.27 -15.92
N GLY A 366 -2.76 -23.14 -16.10
CA GLY A 366 -1.95 -23.68 -14.99
C GLY A 366 -0.46 -23.85 -15.33
N LEU A 367 0.43 -23.55 -14.38
CA LEU A 367 1.88 -23.66 -14.52
C LEU A 367 2.49 -24.53 -13.43
N LEU A 368 3.16 -25.61 -13.84
CA LEU A 368 3.97 -26.47 -12.97
C LEU A 368 5.44 -26.05 -12.99
N PHE A 369 5.97 -25.68 -11.83
CA PHE A 369 7.38 -25.40 -11.58
C PHE A 369 8.04 -26.61 -10.90
N THR A 370 8.72 -27.44 -11.68
CA THR A 370 9.58 -28.50 -11.14
C THR A 370 10.90 -27.90 -10.61
N ASN A 371 11.22 -28.20 -9.35
CA ASN A 371 12.27 -27.57 -8.55
C ASN A 371 12.11 -26.05 -8.46
N ALA A 372 10.92 -25.60 -8.04
CA ALA A 372 10.64 -24.19 -7.79
C ALA A 372 11.64 -23.61 -6.79
N THR A 373 12.38 -22.58 -7.21
CA THR A 373 13.37 -21.92 -6.38
C THR A 373 12.71 -20.90 -5.45
N SER A 374 13.24 -20.76 -4.24
CA SER A 374 12.92 -19.67 -3.33
C SER A 374 13.13 -18.30 -3.99
N GLY A 375 12.32 -17.32 -3.58
CA GLY A 375 12.34 -15.97 -4.10
C GLY A 375 10.97 -15.46 -4.54
N GLN A 376 10.98 -14.37 -5.30
CA GLN A 376 9.77 -13.67 -5.71
C GLN A 376 9.20 -14.23 -7.02
N TYR A 377 7.92 -14.55 -7.01
CA TYR A 377 7.10 -14.84 -8.18
C TYR A 377 6.10 -13.70 -8.35
N ASP A 378 6.16 -13.00 -9.47
CA ASP A 378 5.15 -11.99 -9.85
C ASP A 378 4.16 -12.65 -10.81
N ILE A 379 2.87 -12.51 -10.51
CA ILE A 379 1.79 -13.25 -11.17
C ILE A 379 0.82 -12.26 -11.79
N TRP A 380 0.48 -12.48 -13.06
CA TRP A 380 -0.60 -11.80 -13.77
C TRP A 380 -1.60 -12.84 -14.27
N ILE A 381 -2.88 -12.52 -14.15
CA ILE A 381 -3.95 -13.25 -14.79
C ILE A 381 -4.50 -12.36 -15.90
N GLY A 382 -4.23 -12.73 -17.14
CA GLY A 382 -4.76 -12.05 -18.31
C GLY A 382 -6.04 -12.69 -18.84
N SER A 383 -6.62 -12.06 -19.84
CA SER A 383 -7.75 -12.57 -20.63
C SER A 383 -7.33 -12.68 -22.09
N TYR A 384 -7.89 -13.64 -22.82
CA TYR A 384 -7.57 -13.78 -24.25
C TYR A 384 -7.96 -12.54 -25.07
N ASP A 385 -9.11 -11.93 -24.77
CA ASP A 385 -9.60 -10.70 -25.37
C ASP A 385 -9.37 -9.47 -24.47
N GLN A 386 -8.92 -8.35 -25.05
CA GLN A 386 -8.51 -7.14 -24.32
C GLN A 386 -9.60 -6.51 -23.44
N ASN A 387 -10.88 -6.72 -23.77
CA ASN A 387 -12.00 -6.11 -23.03
C ASN A 387 -12.66 -7.09 -22.06
N ASP A 388 -12.13 -8.30 -21.96
CA ASP A 388 -12.69 -9.33 -21.11
C ASP A 388 -12.02 -9.27 -19.74
N ALA A 389 -12.84 -9.27 -18.70
CA ALA A 389 -12.42 -9.35 -17.31
C ALA A 389 -13.15 -10.53 -16.69
N VAL A 390 -12.39 -11.50 -16.20
CA VAL A 390 -12.92 -12.77 -15.70
C VAL A 390 -12.59 -12.89 -14.23
N SER A 391 -13.61 -13.03 -13.40
CA SER A 391 -13.43 -13.31 -11.98
C SER A 391 -13.03 -14.78 -11.78
N GLY A 392 -12.16 -15.02 -10.81
CA GLY A 392 -11.72 -16.37 -10.50
C GLY A 392 -10.77 -16.45 -9.33
N VAL A 393 -10.28 -17.66 -9.09
CA VAL A 393 -9.43 -17.99 -7.95
C VAL A 393 -8.04 -18.38 -8.45
N LEU A 394 -7.04 -17.60 -8.02
CA LEU A 394 -5.64 -18.02 -8.05
C LEU A 394 -5.42 -19.07 -6.97
N ALA A 395 -4.89 -20.24 -7.35
CA ALA A 395 -4.49 -21.28 -6.42
C ALA A 395 -3.01 -21.60 -6.55
N VAL A 396 -2.35 -21.83 -5.42
CA VAL A 396 -0.95 -22.30 -5.36
C VAL A 396 -0.89 -23.55 -4.49
N VAL A 397 -0.32 -24.62 -5.03
CA VAL A 397 -0.33 -25.93 -4.37
C VAL A 397 1.00 -26.69 -4.50
N ASP A 398 1.27 -27.54 -3.50
CA ASP A 398 2.33 -28.57 -3.53
C ASP A 398 1.78 -29.85 -4.18
N ALA A 399 1.53 -29.81 -5.49
CA ALA A 399 1.03 -30.98 -6.21
C ALA A 399 1.48 -30.97 -7.68
N SER A 400 1.80 -32.15 -8.18
CA SER A 400 2.14 -32.41 -9.58
C SER A 400 0.95 -32.93 -10.41
N ASP A 401 -0.25 -32.99 -9.84
CA ASP A 401 -1.42 -33.67 -10.41
C ASP A 401 -2.63 -32.73 -10.47
N PHE A 402 -2.87 -32.19 -11.66
CA PHE A 402 -3.81 -31.09 -11.94
C PHE A 402 -5.28 -31.49 -11.80
N ASP A 403 -5.67 -32.69 -12.25
CA ASP A 403 -7.05 -33.18 -12.24
C ASP A 403 -7.66 -33.27 -10.82
N ASN A 404 -6.82 -33.47 -9.79
CA ASN A 404 -7.29 -33.55 -8.41
C ASN A 404 -7.48 -32.16 -7.77
N ILE A 405 -6.85 -31.11 -8.32
CA ILE A 405 -6.88 -29.75 -7.77
C ILE A 405 -8.20 -29.06 -8.14
N GLU A 406 -8.64 -29.07 -9.40
CA GLU A 406 -9.95 -28.51 -9.82
C GLU A 406 -11.10 -29.06 -8.96
N SER A 407 -11.08 -30.37 -8.67
CA SER A 407 -12.07 -31.03 -7.82
C SER A 407 -12.03 -30.61 -6.34
N SER A 408 -10.87 -30.13 -5.88
CA SER A 408 -10.66 -29.62 -4.51
C SER A 408 -10.99 -28.13 -4.37
N VAL A 409 -10.74 -27.32 -5.41
CA VAL A 409 -11.10 -25.88 -5.44
C VAL A 409 -12.59 -25.70 -5.65
N GLY A 410 -13.21 -26.50 -6.53
CA GLY A 410 -14.67 -26.53 -6.69
C GLY A 410 -15.44 -26.98 -5.44
N ALA A 411 -14.76 -27.51 -4.43
CA ALA A 411 -15.36 -27.89 -3.14
C ALA A 411 -15.23 -26.80 -2.05
N GLN A 412 -14.23 -25.91 -2.12
CA GLN A 412 -13.93 -24.89 -1.10
C GLN A 412 -14.74 -23.59 -1.24
N GLY A 413 -15.52 -23.43 -2.31
CA GLY A 413 -16.41 -22.29 -2.53
C GLY A 413 -17.87 -22.49 -2.09
N THR A 414 -18.20 -23.52 -1.30
CA THR A 414 -19.62 -23.86 -1.02
C THR A 414 -20.13 -23.46 0.37
N ALA A 415 -19.26 -23.03 1.29
CA ALA A 415 -19.65 -22.69 2.66
C ALA A 415 -18.67 -21.73 3.36
N LEU A 416 -19.15 -21.03 4.40
CA LEU A 416 -18.33 -20.22 5.29
C LEU A 416 -17.52 -21.13 6.22
N ASP A 417 -16.21 -20.99 6.19
CA ASP A 417 -15.28 -21.69 7.06
C ASP A 417 -14.86 -20.79 8.23
N PHE A 418 -15.62 -20.87 9.32
CA PHE A 418 -15.27 -20.16 10.55
C PHE A 418 -13.98 -20.66 11.21
N ALA A 419 -13.37 -21.78 10.77
CA ALA A 419 -12.09 -22.21 11.30
C ALA A 419 -10.89 -21.55 10.61
N ALA A 420 -11.04 -21.14 9.35
CA ALA A 420 -10.00 -20.50 8.53
C ALA A 420 -9.52 -19.17 9.12
N ASP A 421 -8.27 -18.79 8.84
CA ASP A 421 -7.66 -17.53 9.28
C ASP A 421 -8.29 -16.31 8.60
N PRO A 422 -8.44 -15.17 9.30
CA PRO A 422 -9.19 -14.05 8.76
C PRO A 422 -8.36 -13.16 7.83
N TYR A 423 -8.97 -12.65 6.76
CA TYR A 423 -8.29 -11.84 5.74
C TYR A 423 -7.74 -10.51 6.26
N TYR A 424 -8.49 -9.82 7.12
CA TYR A 424 -8.15 -8.48 7.62
C TYR A 424 -7.64 -8.52 9.08
N GLY A 425 -7.35 -9.71 9.59
CA GLY A 425 -6.73 -9.93 10.88
C GLY A 425 -7.69 -10.17 12.04
N SER A 426 -7.20 -9.95 13.26
CA SER A 426 -7.97 -10.22 14.48
C SER A 426 -7.62 -9.26 15.61
N ALA A 427 -8.53 -9.14 16.58
CA ALA A 427 -8.32 -8.34 17.79
C ALA A 427 -8.81 -9.05 19.05
N ASP A 428 -8.06 -8.88 20.14
CA ASP A 428 -8.51 -9.21 21.49
C ASP A 428 -9.08 -7.95 22.15
N LEU A 429 -10.40 -7.90 22.33
CA LEU A 429 -11.09 -6.75 22.90
C LEU A 429 -11.55 -7.06 24.32
N ALA A 430 -11.15 -6.23 25.29
CA ALA A 430 -11.66 -6.30 26.66
C ALA A 430 -12.80 -5.31 26.84
N ALA A 431 -13.82 -5.64 27.64
CA ALA A 431 -14.92 -4.75 27.95
C ALA A 431 -14.40 -3.39 28.47
N GLY A 432 -14.88 -2.31 27.86
CA GLY A 432 -14.36 -0.95 27.96
C GLY A 432 -13.16 -0.67 27.06
N PHE A 433 -13.06 -1.31 25.89
CA PHE A 433 -11.90 -1.16 25.00
C PHE A 433 -11.79 0.26 24.44
N THR A 434 -10.57 0.65 24.08
CA THR A 434 -10.26 1.91 23.40
C THR A 434 -9.21 1.65 22.33
N PRO A 435 -9.34 2.21 21.11
CA PRO A 435 -10.42 3.08 20.65
C PRO A 435 -11.77 2.35 20.49
N ASP A 436 -12.88 3.06 20.75
CA ASP A 436 -14.26 2.59 20.56
C ASP A 436 -15.00 3.63 19.69
N PRO A 437 -15.45 3.29 18.47
CA PRO A 437 -15.39 1.96 17.84
C PRO A 437 -13.96 1.49 17.53
N HIS A 438 -13.76 0.18 17.59
CA HIS A 438 -12.63 -0.49 16.93
C HIS A 438 -12.95 -0.59 15.44
N VAL A 439 -12.06 -0.08 14.59
CA VAL A 439 -12.30 0.10 13.16
C VAL A 439 -11.29 -0.71 12.35
N VAL A 440 -11.80 -1.41 11.34
CA VAL A 440 -10.99 -2.20 10.40
C VAL A 440 -11.49 -1.94 8.99
N SER A 441 -10.60 -1.55 8.08
CA SER A 441 -10.92 -1.46 6.66
C SER A 441 -11.00 -2.87 6.07
N VAL A 442 -12.13 -3.19 5.44
CA VAL A 442 -12.39 -4.51 4.82
C VAL A 442 -13.02 -4.31 3.44
N SER A 443 -12.83 -5.27 2.54
CA SER A 443 -13.57 -5.35 1.29
C SER A 443 -14.63 -6.42 1.44
N ALA A 444 -15.89 -6.04 1.27
CA ALA A 444 -17.02 -6.95 1.39
C ALA A 444 -17.29 -7.65 0.07
N GLY A 445 -17.68 -8.91 0.11
CA GLY A 445 -17.92 -9.74 -1.08
C GLY A 445 -17.25 -11.10 -0.97
N GLY A 446 -17.37 -11.90 -2.03
CA GLY A 446 -16.72 -13.22 -2.16
C GLY A 446 -17.60 -14.24 -2.84
N ALA A 447 -17.10 -15.47 -3.01
CA ALA A 447 -17.79 -16.49 -3.82
C ALA A 447 -18.90 -17.28 -3.11
N VAL A 448 -19.00 -17.24 -1.77
CA VAL A 448 -19.93 -18.08 -1.01
C VAL A 448 -21.31 -17.44 -0.96
N ASP A 449 -22.29 -18.02 -1.64
CA ASP A 449 -23.70 -17.64 -1.50
C ASP A 449 -24.21 -18.00 -0.09
N VAL A 450 -24.39 -16.97 0.74
CA VAL A 450 -24.84 -17.14 2.12
C VAL A 450 -26.36 -17.31 2.24
N SER A 451 -27.10 -17.16 1.14
CA SER A 451 -28.55 -17.32 1.09
C SER A 451 -28.99 -18.79 1.02
N ILE A 452 -28.13 -19.67 0.48
CA ILE A 452 -28.43 -21.10 0.27
C ILE A 452 -27.90 -22.02 1.37
N ALA A 453 -26.94 -21.56 2.16
CA ALA A 453 -26.09 -22.42 3.00
C ALA A 453 -26.50 -22.51 4.49
N GLY A 454 -27.65 -21.95 4.87
CA GLY A 454 -28.27 -22.22 6.18
C GLY A 454 -27.75 -21.37 7.36
N TYR A 455 -27.10 -20.25 7.09
CA TYR A 455 -26.55 -19.30 8.08
C TYR A 455 -27.61 -18.40 8.76
N GLY A 456 -28.89 -18.68 8.55
CA GLY A 456 -30.03 -17.91 9.03
C GLY A 456 -30.95 -17.52 7.88
N ASN A 457 -32.26 -17.37 8.13
CA ASN A 457 -33.23 -17.05 7.08
C ASN A 457 -33.05 -15.63 6.48
N GLU A 458 -32.27 -14.80 7.16
CA GLU A 458 -32.03 -13.38 6.86
C GLU A 458 -30.68 -13.16 6.16
N CYS A 459 -29.84 -14.18 5.98
CA CYS A 459 -28.63 -14.01 5.17
C CYS A 459 -28.96 -13.92 3.68
N ARG A 460 -28.47 -12.88 3.03
CA ARG A 460 -28.52 -12.66 1.59
C ARG A 460 -27.14 -12.26 1.10
N GLY A 461 -26.93 -12.37 -0.21
CA GLY A 461 -25.67 -11.99 -0.81
C GLY A 461 -24.59 -13.05 -0.74
N PHE A 462 -23.37 -12.59 -0.95
CA PHE A 462 -22.19 -13.40 -1.18
C PHE A 462 -21.04 -12.89 -0.32
N ALA A 463 -20.34 -13.81 0.35
CA ALA A 463 -19.24 -13.50 1.22
C ALA A 463 -18.03 -14.40 0.93
N SER A 464 -16.88 -14.01 1.46
CA SER A 464 -15.67 -14.79 1.40
C SER A 464 -15.81 -16.08 2.22
N SER A 465 -15.08 -17.15 1.85
CA SER A 465 -15.17 -18.42 2.57
C SER A 465 -14.59 -18.33 3.99
N ALA A 466 -13.38 -17.78 4.14
CA ALA A 466 -12.78 -17.48 5.43
C ALA A 466 -13.35 -16.17 6.02
N PRO A 467 -13.33 -15.95 7.35
CA PRO A 467 -13.81 -14.70 7.94
C PRO A 467 -13.01 -13.49 7.46
N ASP A 468 -13.65 -12.34 7.34
CA ASP A 468 -12.93 -11.10 7.08
C ASP A 468 -12.21 -10.60 8.34
N TYR A 469 -12.82 -10.78 9.51
CA TYR A 469 -12.24 -10.37 10.78
C TYR A 469 -12.60 -11.30 11.93
N LYS A 470 -11.73 -11.40 12.94
CA LYS A 470 -12.01 -12.13 14.19
C LYS A 470 -11.85 -11.26 15.42
N VAL A 471 -12.80 -11.37 16.34
CA VAL A 471 -12.73 -10.68 17.64
C VAL A 471 -12.80 -11.69 18.77
N THR A 472 -11.85 -11.65 19.69
CA THR A 472 -11.97 -12.33 20.98
C THR A 472 -12.42 -11.31 22.02
N LEU A 473 -13.69 -11.35 22.41
CA LEU A 473 -14.22 -10.49 23.47
C LEU A 473 -13.93 -11.09 24.85
N SER A 474 -13.48 -10.26 25.79
CA SER A 474 -13.25 -10.62 27.18
C SER A 474 -13.89 -9.65 28.16
N GLY A 475 -14.35 -10.14 29.31
CA GLY A 475 -15.07 -9.33 30.29
C GLY A 475 -16.59 -9.28 30.05
N ASP A 476 -17.30 -8.61 30.96
CA ASP A 476 -18.76 -8.48 30.90
C ASP A 476 -19.14 -7.17 30.22
N SER A 477 -19.70 -7.25 29.02
CA SER A 477 -20.23 -6.10 28.29
C SER A 477 -21.76 -6.14 28.27
N ALA A 478 -22.37 -4.95 28.31
CA ALA A 478 -23.84 -4.84 28.23
C ALA A 478 -24.36 -4.94 26.79
N LEU A 479 -23.51 -4.59 25.82
CA LEU A 479 -23.86 -4.47 24.41
C LEU A 479 -22.60 -4.63 23.57
N LEU A 480 -22.71 -5.36 22.46
CA LEU A 480 -21.74 -5.31 21.37
C LEU A 480 -22.50 -5.05 20.07
N GLN A 481 -22.17 -3.97 19.40
CA GLN A 481 -22.72 -3.62 18.10
C GLN A 481 -21.61 -3.69 17.05
N LEU A 482 -21.88 -4.41 15.98
CA LEU A 482 -21.00 -4.53 14.81
C LEU A 482 -21.77 -4.00 13.62
N TYR A 483 -21.16 -3.13 12.83
CA TYR A 483 -21.77 -2.62 11.61
C TYR A 483 -20.71 -2.32 10.57
N PHE A 484 -21.10 -2.40 9.31
CA PHE A 484 -20.24 -2.06 8.19
C PHE A 484 -20.70 -0.76 7.57
N VAL A 485 -19.77 0.12 7.21
CA VAL A 485 -20.04 1.37 6.51
C VAL A 485 -19.37 1.31 5.15
N ALA A 486 -20.16 1.18 4.09
CA ALA A 486 -19.66 1.18 2.72
C ALA A 486 -19.05 2.55 2.35
N SER A 487 -18.00 2.54 1.51
CA SER A 487 -17.34 3.76 1.04
C SER A 487 -18.19 4.55 0.04
N SER A 488 -19.04 3.86 -0.74
CA SER A 488 -19.94 4.49 -1.70
C SER A 488 -21.38 4.49 -1.20
N ILE A 489 -22.08 5.59 -1.46
CA ILE A 489 -23.49 5.73 -1.12
C ILE A 489 -24.32 4.89 -2.09
N GLY A 490 -25.01 3.87 -1.59
CA GLY A 490 -25.89 3.01 -2.39
C GLY A 490 -25.41 1.56 -2.53
N ASP A 491 -24.18 1.26 -2.08
CA ASP A 491 -23.65 -0.09 -2.02
C ASP A 491 -24.41 -0.89 -0.96
N ASP A 492 -24.75 -2.14 -1.30
CA ASP A 492 -25.62 -3.02 -0.51
C ASP A 492 -24.78 -4.18 0.05
N ALA A 493 -24.37 -4.06 1.31
CA ALA A 493 -23.50 -5.01 1.97
C ALA A 493 -24.30 -5.87 2.97
N THR A 494 -23.83 -7.07 3.25
CA THR A 494 -24.39 -7.96 4.27
C THR A 494 -23.37 -8.23 5.36
N LEU A 495 -23.80 -8.28 6.62
CA LEU A 495 -22.93 -8.66 7.74
C LEU A 495 -23.34 -10.03 8.26
N ILE A 496 -22.38 -10.97 8.32
CA ILE A 496 -22.57 -12.30 8.88
C ILE A 496 -21.61 -12.48 10.07
N ILE A 497 -22.10 -13.02 11.18
CA ILE A 497 -21.30 -13.26 12.39
C ILE A 497 -21.59 -14.66 12.92
N ASN A 498 -20.54 -15.46 13.13
CA ASN A 498 -20.62 -16.65 13.98
C ASN A 498 -20.18 -16.28 15.40
N ASN A 499 -21.09 -16.40 16.36
CA ASN A 499 -20.82 -16.01 17.74
C ASN A 499 -20.13 -17.13 18.55
N PRO A 500 -19.64 -16.86 19.79
CA PRO A 500 -18.95 -17.86 20.61
C PRO A 500 -19.79 -19.10 20.96
N GLU A 501 -21.11 -19.00 20.84
CA GLU A 501 -22.05 -20.10 21.09
C GLU A 501 -22.32 -20.94 19.84
N GLY A 502 -21.72 -20.59 18.70
CA GLY A 502 -21.93 -21.24 17.40
C GLY A 502 -23.23 -20.84 16.71
N THR A 503 -23.82 -19.70 17.11
CA THR A 503 -25.03 -19.14 16.49
C THR A 503 -24.64 -18.13 15.42
N TRP A 504 -25.18 -18.33 14.22
CA TRP A 504 -25.04 -17.40 13.10
C TRP A 504 -26.03 -16.25 13.24
N LEU A 505 -25.52 -15.03 13.14
CA LEU A 505 -26.25 -13.78 13.12
C LEU A 505 -26.03 -13.14 11.76
N CYS A 506 -27.08 -12.60 11.17
CA CYS A 506 -27.02 -11.99 9.85
C CYS A 506 -27.84 -10.72 9.85
N ASN A 507 -27.36 -9.70 9.15
CA ASN A 507 -28.19 -8.59 8.76
C ASN A 507 -27.72 -8.04 7.42
N ASP A 508 -28.64 -7.90 6.47
CA ASP A 508 -28.43 -7.26 5.17
C ASP A 508 -28.89 -5.79 5.19
N ASP A 509 -29.87 -5.41 6.00
CA ASP A 509 -30.39 -4.04 6.09
C ASP A 509 -30.56 -3.54 7.53
N ALA A 510 -29.94 -2.41 7.89
CA ALA A 510 -30.40 -1.67 9.08
C ALA A 510 -31.73 -0.93 8.76
N PRO A 511 -32.63 -0.71 9.74
CA PRO A 511 -33.97 -0.15 9.50
C PRO A 511 -34.05 1.23 8.79
N SER A 512 -32.92 1.90 8.56
CA SER A 512 -32.80 3.23 7.94
C SER A 512 -31.66 3.38 6.92
N SER A 513 -30.91 2.32 6.56
CA SER A 513 -29.76 2.37 5.66
C SER A 513 -29.52 1.01 4.97
N LEU A 514 -28.84 1.02 3.81
CA LEU A 514 -28.30 -0.18 3.12
C LEU A 514 -27.03 -0.74 3.81
N ASN A 515 -26.57 -0.08 4.87
CA ASN A 515 -25.45 -0.53 5.68
C ASN A 515 -25.92 -1.58 6.69
N PRO A 516 -25.30 -2.78 6.73
CA PRO A 516 -25.70 -3.84 7.63
C PRO A 516 -25.17 -3.60 9.05
N GLY A 517 -25.95 -3.99 10.06
CA GLY A 517 -25.52 -3.88 11.45
C GLY A 517 -26.20 -4.86 12.39
N ILE A 518 -25.43 -5.52 13.24
CA ILE A 518 -25.87 -6.50 14.22
C ILE A 518 -25.64 -5.95 15.63
N THR A 519 -26.69 -5.95 16.44
CA THR A 519 -26.61 -5.56 17.87
C THR A 519 -26.85 -6.77 18.75
N ILE A 520 -25.87 -7.09 19.60
CA ILE A 520 -25.88 -8.21 20.53
C ILE A 520 -26.01 -7.64 21.95
N ASN A 521 -27.14 -7.91 22.61
CA ASN A 521 -27.35 -7.50 24.00
C ASN A 521 -26.76 -8.56 24.94
N ASN A 522 -25.96 -8.13 25.92
CA ASN A 522 -25.21 -9.00 26.82
C ASN A 522 -24.38 -10.06 26.06
N PRO A 523 -23.43 -9.62 25.20
CA PRO A 523 -22.56 -10.52 24.44
C PRO A 523 -21.82 -11.49 25.37
N VAL A 524 -21.70 -12.74 24.93
CA VAL A 524 -20.93 -13.76 25.65
C VAL A 524 -19.44 -13.54 25.35
N ALA A 525 -18.59 -13.58 26.38
CA ALA A 525 -17.14 -13.53 26.17
C ALA A 525 -16.68 -14.74 25.34
N GLY A 526 -15.82 -14.49 24.36
CA GLY A 526 -15.31 -15.51 23.45
C GLY A 526 -15.05 -14.99 22.04
N ARG A 527 -14.88 -15.92 21.11
CA ARG A 527 -14.54 -15.65 19.71
C ARG A 527 -15.78 -15.36 18.87
N TYR A 528 -15.74 -14.26 18.15
CA TYR A 528 -16.68 -13.85 17.11
C TYR A 528 -15.95 -13.88 15.77
N ASP A 529 -16.45 -14.67 14.83
CA ASP A 529 -15.98 -14.70 13.44
C ASP A 529 -16.92 -13.84 12.59
N ILE A 530 -16.36 -12.93 11.80
CA ILE A 530 -17.11 -11.85 11.15
C ILE A 530 -16.81 -11.88 9.65
N TRP A 531 -17.87 -11.87 8.84
CA TRP A 531 -17.81 -11.69 7.39
C TRP A 531 -18.63 -10.46 7.00
N VAL A 532 -18.13 -9.74 6.02
CA VAL A 532 -18.86 -8.70 5.30
C VAL A 532 -19.01 -9.18 3.86
N GLY A 533 -20.25 -9.47 3.46
CA GLY A 533 -20.61 -9.85 2.11
C GLY A 533 -21.16 -8.67 1.30
N ALA A 534 -21.35 -8.90 0.00
CA ALA A 534 -22.06 -8.00 -0.90
C ALA A 534 -23.39 -8.63 -1.34
N TYR A 535 -24.40 -7.81 -1.64
CA TYR A 535 -25.72 -8.33 -2.02
C TYR A 535 -25.71 -9.08 -3.36
N ALA A 536 -24.92 -8.61 -4.34
CA ALA A 536 -24.79 -9.27 -5.65
C ALA A 536 -23.50 -10.12 -5.76
N GLN A 537 -23.56 -11.14 -6.60
CA GLN A 537 -22.41 -12.00 -6.90
C GLN A 537 -21.35 -11.21 -7.68
N GLY A 538 -20.08 -11.34 -7.29
CA GLY A 538 -18.96 -10.64 -7.93
C GLY A 538 -18.92 -9.13 -7.65
N GLU A 539 -19.76 -8.63 -6.75
CA GLU A 539 -19.71 -7.25 -6.27
C GLU A 539 -18.75 -7.17 -5.08
N PHE A 540 -17.86 -6.17 -5.10
CA PHE A 540 -16.94 -5.89 -4.01
C PHE A 540 -17.17 -4.48 -3.47
N ILE A 541 -17.43 -4.38 -2.17
CA ILE A 541 -17.77 -3.12 -1.51
C ILE A 541 -16.67 -2.81 -0.50
N ASN A 542 -15.85 -1.81 -0.78
CA ASN A 542 -14.86 -1.35 0.17
C ASN A 542 -15.55 -0.55 1.29
N GLY A 543 -15.13 -0.75 2.54
CA GLY A 543 -15.67 0.02 3.65
C GLY A 543 -15.00 -0.28 4.98
N GLU A 544 -15.66 0.14 6.05
CA GLU A 544 -15.16 -0.02 7.40
C GLU A 544 -16.07 -0.93 8.23
N LEU A 545 -15.51 -2.02 8.74
CA LEU A 545 -16.10 -2.78 9.82
C LEU A 545 -15.84 -2.06 11.15
N ARG A 546 -16.91 -1.69 11.85
CA ARG A 546 -16.88 -0.98 13.13
C ARG A 546 -17.48 -1.83 14.24
N ILE A 547 -16.74 -2.00 15.33
CA ILE A 547 -17.12 -2.78 16.50
C ILE A 547 -17.16 -1.86 17.71
N THR A 548 -18.30 -1.74 18.38
CA THR A 548 -18.52 -0.80 19.49
C THR A 548 -19.31 -1.42 20.64
N GLU A 549 -19.06 -0.97 21.87
CA GLU A 549 -19.90 -1.30 23.04
C GLU A 549 -20.94 -0.23 23.34
N LEU A 550 -21.00 0.82 22.52
CA LEU A 550 -21.95 1.92 22.63
C LEU A 550 -23.12 1.71 21.67
N SER A 551 -24.32 2.05 22.12
CA SER A 551 -25.48 2.06 21.23
C SER A 551 -25.34 3.23 20.24
N THR A 552 -25.11 2.91 18.97
CA THR A 552 -24.97 3.87 17.88
C THR A 552 -26.05 3.63 16.82
N THR A 553 -26.47 4.70 16.14
CA THR A 553 -27.31 4.55 14.94
C THR A 553 -26.40 4.17 13.80
N VAL A 554 -26.68 3.04 13.13
CA VAL A 554 -25.96 2.64 11.91
C VAL A 554 -26.20 3.75 10.86
N PRO A 555 -25.13 4.40 10.32
CA PRO A 555 -25.24 5.55 9.43
C PRO A 555 -25.96 5.28 8.10
#